data_AF-A0A9F2WGL3-F1
#
_entry.id   AF-A0A9F2WGL3-F1
#
_cell.length_a   1.000
_cell.length_b   1.000
_cell.length_c   1.000
_cell.angle_alpha   90.00
_cell.angle_beta   90.00
_cell.angle_gamma   90.00
#
_symmetry.space_group_name_H-M   'P 1'
#
loop_
_entity.id
_entity.type
_entity.pdbx_description
1 polymer ?
#
loop_
_entity_poly.entity_id
_entity_poly.type
_entity_poly.pdbx_seq_one_letter_code
_entity_poly.pdbx_strand_id
1 'polypeptide(L)'
;MGEPMPVGAPVPVEQAVLETFFSHLGIFSYDKAKDNVEKEREANKNAGSSWLSLLAGLAHLAAAEKAYHSMTFLGQKLGGQSFFSRKDSIRTIYTSLHNELKKVVATGRNAVGGTAPHLEELLSHLSEQLCFFVQARMEIADFYEKMYSLSTQKYINSEELINVLESILKRYSSRFHHPILSPLEGSFQLETDVLMHLLKAQAQISEWKFLPSLVHLHNAHT
;
A
#
# COMPACT_ATOMS: atom_id res chain seq x y z
N MET A 1 4.96 -12.17 -36.65
CA MET A 1 3.92 -13.19 -36.47
C MET A 1 3.97 -13.59 -35.01
N GLY A 2 3.04 -13.07 -34.19
CA GLY A 2 2.94 -13.44 -32.79
C GLY A 2 2.09 -14.71 -32.69
N GLU A 3 2.63 -15.76 -32.09
CA GLU A 3 1.80 -16.89 -31.68
C GLU A 3 0.80 -16.39 -30.63
N PRO A 4 -0.50 -16.72 -30.78
CA PRO A 4 -1.46 -16.44 -29.73
C PRO A 4 -1.13 -17.34 -28.54
N MET A 5 -0.96 -16.72 -27.37
CA MET A 5 -0.85 -17.42 -26.10
C MET A 5 -2.02 -18.41 -25.95
N PRO A 6 -1.76 -19.68 -25.59
CA PRO A 6 -2.82 -20.66 -25.45
C PRO A 6 -3.69 -20.29 -24.24
N VAL A 7 -4.96 -19.99 -24.52
CA VAL A 7 -6.02 -19.84 -23.52
C VAL A 7 -6.17 -21.20 -22.81
N GLY A 8 -5.59 -21.34 -21.62
CA GLY A 8 -5.71 -22.56 -20.81
C GLY A 8 -4.40 -23.11 -20.22
N ALA A 9 -3.27 -22.41 -20.30
CA ALA A 9 -2.11 -22.80 -19.49
C ALA A 9 -2.45 -22.69 -17.99
N PRO A 10 -2.14 -23.71 -17.16
CA PRO A 10 -2.36 -23.63 -15.72
C PRO A 10 -1.56 -22.46 -15.15
N VAL A 11 -2.22 -21.62 -14.33
CA VAL A 11 -1.57 -20.50 -13.65
C VAL A 11 -0.40 -21.07 -12.84
N PRO A 12 0.83 -20.53 -12.97
CA PRO A 12 1.96 -20.93 -12.14
C PRO A 12 1.59 -20.87 -10.66
N VAL A 13 2.03 -21.84 -9.87
CA VAL A 13 1.66 -21.95 -8.45
C VAL A 13 2.02 -20.67 -7.69
N GLU A 14 3.18 -20.10 -7.99
CA GLU A 14 3.67 -18.85 -7.42
C GLU A 14 2.73 -17.68 -7.72
N GLN A 15 2.23 -17.59 -8.96
CA GLN A 15 1.28 -16.55 -9.35
C GLN A 15 -0.05 -16.70 -8.59
N ALA A 16 -0.56 -17.93 -8.45
CA ALA A 16 -1.80 -18.19 -7.71
C ALA A 16 -1.68 -17.84 -6.22
N VAL A 17 -0.51 -18.08 -5.62
CA VAL A 17 -0.20 -17.66 -4.23
C VAL A 17 -0.25 -16.14 -4.13
N LEU A 18 0.42 -15.43 -5.05
CA LEU A 18 0.43 -13.96 -5.05
C LEU A 18 -0.98 -13.37 -5.22
N GLU A 19 -1.75 -13.87 -6.18
CA GLU A 19 -3.14 -13.44 -6.41
C GLU A 19 -4.01 -13.67 -5.16
N THR A 20 -3.86 -14.81 -4.49
CA THR A 20 -4.56 -15.11 -3.25
C THR A 20 -4.16 -14.16 -2.12
N PHE A 21 -2.86 -13.86 -1.98
CA PHE A 21 -2.36 -12.91 -1.00
C PHE A 21 -2.97 -11.51 -1.20
N PHE A 22 -2.89 -10.97 -2.41
CA PHE A 22 -3.40 -9.62 -2.69
C PHE A 22 -4.93 -9.57 -2.65
N SER A 23 -5.62 -10.64 -3.01
CA SER A 23 -7.07 -10.74 -2.81
C SER A 23 -7.45 -10.61 -1.34
N HIS A 24 -6.74 -11.29 -0.42
CA HIS A 24 -6.97 -11.12 1.01
C HIS A 24 -6.64 -9.71 1.50
N LEU A 25 -5.55 -9.12 0.98
CA LEU A 25 -5.13 -7.76 1.33
C LEU A 25 -6.19 -6.72 0.93
N GLY A 26 -6.74 -6.83 -0.28
CA GLY A 26 -7.76 -5.91 -0.81
C GLY A 26 -9.09 -5.94 -0.05
N ILE A 27 -9.39 -7.03 0.66
CA ILE A 27 -10.56 -7.13 1.56
C ILE A 27 -10.18 -6.95 3.03
N PHE A 28 -9.02 -6.35 3.33
CA PHE A 28 -8.54 -6.04 4.68
C PHE A 28 -8.36 -7.28 5.57
N SER A 29 -8.21 -8.47 5.00
CA SER A 29 -8.03 -9.73 5.72
C SER A 29 -6.54 -10.02 5.98
N TYR A 30 -5.89 -9.12 6.70
CA TYR A 30 -4.44 -9.10 6.90
C TYR A 30 -3.88 -10.37 7.55
N ASP A 31 -4.57 -10.92 8.54
CA ASP A 31 -4.11 -12.15 9.21
C ASP A 31 -4.16 -13.35 8.24
N LYS A 32 -5.21 -13.46 7.42
CA LYS A 32 -5.29 -14.51 6.39
C LYS A 32 -4.24 -14.34 5.30
N ALA A 33 -3.99 -13.10 4.87
CA ALA A 33 -2.96 -12.79 3.89
C ALA A 33 -1.58 -13.23 4.41
N LYS A 34 -1.25 -12.87 5.65
CA LYS A 34 -0.01 -13.26 6.31
C LYS A 34 0.10 -14.78 6.46
N ASP A 35 -0.92 -15.43 7.00
CA ASP A 35 -0.94 -16.89 7.20
C ASP A 35 -0.76 -17.65 5.86
N ASN A 36 -1.31 -17.13 4.76
CA ASN A 36 -1.18 -17.72 3.43
C ASN A 36 0.28 -17.79 2.99
N VAL A 37 1.01 -16.67 3.04
CA VAL A 37 2.42 -16.61 2.58
C VAL A 37 3.38 -17.27 3.57
N GLU A 38 3.09 -17.28 4.86
CA GLU A 38 3.89 -18.01 5.86
C GLU A 38 3.77 -19.52 5.67
N LYS A 39 2.55 -20.04 5.42
CA LYS A 39 2.35 -21.47 5.10
C LYS A 39 3.09 -21.87 3.83
N GLU A 40 3.02 -21.05 2.78
CA GLU A 40 3.72 -21.32 1.53
C GLU A 40 5.24 -21.35 1.73
N ARG A 41 5.76 -20.39 2.52
CA ARG A 41 7.18 -20.31 2.84
C ARG A 41 7.66 -21.52 3.66
N GLU A 42 6.87 -22.00 4.61
CA GLU A 42 7.20 -23.17 5.42
C GLU A 42 7.09 -24.48 4.63
N ALA A 43 6.16 -24.56 3.67
CA ALA A 43 6.03 -25.71 2.77
C ALA A 43 7.20 -25.80 1.77
N ASN A 44 7.75 -24.66 1.35
CA ASN A 44 8.73 -24.57 0.26
C ASN A 44 10.10 -24.05 0.72
N LYS A 45 10.62 -24.52 1.86
CA LYS A 45 11.91 -24.04 2.44
C LYS A 45 13.12 -24.14 1.51
N ASN A 46 13.06 -24.99 0.49
CA ASN A 46 14.13 -25.21 -0.48
C ASN A 46 13.91 -24.46 -1.81
N ALA A 47 12.88 -23.60 -1.90
CA ALA A 47 12.62 -22.81 -3.10
C ALA A 47 13.68 -21.71 -3.32
N GLY A 48 13.57 -21.01 -4.46
CA GLY A 48 14.46 -19.92 -4.83
C GLY A 48 14.55 -18.84 -3.74
N SER A 49 15.77 -18.31 -3.53
CA SER A 49 16.03 -17.32 -2.48
C SER A 49 15.24 -16.02 -2.65
N SER A 50 15.01 -15.61 -3.90
CA SER A 50 14.17 -14.47 -4.32
C SER A 50 12.71 -14.68 -3.91
N TRP A 51 12.13 -15.84 -4.20
CA TRP A 51 10.77 -16.22 -3.83
C TRP A 51 10.57 -16.21 -2.32
N LEU A 52 11.45 -16.86 -1.57
CA LEU A 52 11.40 -16.88 -0.11
C LEU A 52 11.58 -15.48 0.51
N SER A 53 12.42 -14.64 -0.11
CA SER A 53 12.60 -13.25 0.31
C SER A 53 11.35 -12.40 0.05
N LEU A 54 10.69 -12.60 -1.09
CA LEU A 54 9.43 -11.92 -1.37
C LEU A 54 8.33 -12.37 -0.41
N LEU A 55 8.15 -13.68 -0.17
CA LEU A 55 7.14 -14.18 0.77
C LEU A 55 7.33 -13.60 2.19
N ALA A 56 8.57 -13.47 2.64
CA ALA A 56 8.88 -12.80 3.91
C ALA A 56 8.48 -11.31 3.88
N GLY A 57 8.80 -10.60 2.79
CA GLY A 57 8.38 -9.20 2.59
C GLY A 57 6.85 -9.04 2.54
N LEU A 58 6.12 -9.98 1.94
CA LEU A 58 4.66 -9.96 1.88
C LEU A 58 4.02 -10.22 3.25
N ALA A 59 4.59 -11.13 4.06
CA ALA A 59 4.14 -11.33 5.44
C ALA A 59 4.32 -10.05 6.28
N HIS A 60 5.44 -9.34 6.07
CA HIS A 60 5.71 -8.05 6.69
C HIS A 60 4.77 -6.95 6.18
N LEU A 61 4.48 -6.90 4.88
CA LEU A 61 3.50 -5.99 4.29
C LEU A 61 2.10 -6.16 4.91
N ALA A 62 1.62 -7.39 5.06
CA ALA A 62 0.32 -7.65 5.68
C ALA A 62 0.27 -7.15 7.13
N ALA A 63 1.36 -7.33 7.90
CA ALA A 63 1.45 -6.78 9.25
C ALA A 63 1.51 -5.25 9.27
N ALA A 64 2.25 -4.64 8.34
CA ALA A 64 2.36 -3.18 8.21
C ALA A 64 1.02 -2.54 7.86
N GLU A 65 0.30 -3.09 6.89
CA GLU A 65 -1.02 -2.61 6.48
C GLU A 65 -2.05 -2.74 7.60
N LYS A 66 -2.02 -3.83 8.38
CA LYS A 66 -2.85 -3.97 9.59
C LYS A 66 -2.58 -2.87 10.61
N ALA A 67 -1.31 -2.56 10.87
CA ALA A 67 -0.90 -1.51 11.80
C ALA A 67 -1.21 -0.10 11.27
N TYR A 68 -1.20 0.10 9.95
CA TYR A 68 -1.61 1.35 9.33
C TYR A 68 -3.10 1.61 9.55
N HIS A 69 -3.95 0.63 9.22
CA HIS A 69 -5.41 0.80 9.30
C HIS A 69 -5.94 0.88 10.74
N SER A 70 -5.17 0.47 11.75
CA SER A 70 -5.54 0.71 13.15
C SER A 70 -5.39 2.18 13.57
N MET A 71 -4.71 3.01 12.76
CA MET A 71 -4.46 4.43 13.01
C MET A 71 -3.77 4.74 14.35
N THR A 72 -3.18 3.73 15.00
CA THR A 72 -2.56 3.84 16.34
C THR A 72 -1.27 4.67 16.34
N PHE A 73 -0.78 5.07 15.17
CA PHE A 73 0.34 5.98 15.01
C PHE A 73 -0.06 7.45 15.23
N LEU A 74 -1.34 7.80 15.08
CA LEU A 74 -1.83 9.15 15.34
C LEU A 74 -1.77 9.49 16.83
N GLY A 75 -1.37 10.72 17.15
CA GLY A 75 -1.36 11.21 18.53
C GLY A 75 -0.23 10.72 19.43
N GLN A 76 0.74 9.94 18.90
CA GLN A 76 1.91 9.52 19.68
C GLN A 76 2.83 10.68 20.11
N LYS A 77 2.59 11.91 19.62
CA LYS A 77 3.26 13.13 20.07
C LYS A 77 2.25 14.20 20.48
N LEU A 78 1.85 14.20 21.76
CA LEU A 78 1.48 15.42 22.50
C LEU A 78 1.36 15.09 24.01
N GLY A 79 2.43 15.38 24.76
CA GLY A 79 2.31 15.86 26.15
C GLY A 79 1.91 14.91 27.29
N GLY A 80 1.81 13.60 27.11
CA GLY A 80 1.46 12.73 28.25
C GLY A 80 1.82 11.26 28.05
N GLN A 81 2.96 10.85 28.61
CA GLN A 81 3.24 9.49 29.09
C GLN A 81 2.56 8.34 28.32
N SER A 82 2.98 8.10 27.07
CA SER A 82 2.68 6.83 26.42
C SER A 82 3.65 5.75 26.92
N PHE A 83 3.40 5.25 28.13
CA PHE A 83 4.19 4.18 28.78
C PHE A 83 4.12 2.82 28.03
N PHE A 84 3.33 2.72 26.95
CA PHE A 84 3.23 1.54 26.09
C PHE A 84 3.71 1.76 24.65
N SER A 85 4.13 2.97 24.25
CA SER A 85 4.54 3.28 22.87
C SER A 85 6.03 3.04 22.61
N ARG A 86 6.48 1.82 22.88
CA ARG A 86 7.76 1.32 22.36
C ARG A 86 7.53 0.04 21.58
N LYS A 87 7.12 0.17 20.32
CA LYS A 87 7.53 -0.72 19.23
C LYS A 87 7.05 -0.16 17.89
N ASP A 88 8.02 0.39 17.16
CA ASP A 88 8.00 0.80 15.76
C ASP A 88 6.90 1.80 15.35
N SER A 89 7.30 3.05 15.13
CA SER A 89 6.44 3.99 14.41
C SER A 89 6.09 3.39 13.04
N ILE A 90 4.91 3.70 12.52
CA ILE A 90 4.46 3.20 11.22
C ILE A 90 5.49 3.46 10.10
N ARG A 91 6.22 4.58 10.21
CA ARG A 91 7.36 4.92 9.35
C ARG A 91 8.50 3.91 9.44
N THR A 92 8.89 3.48 10.64
CA THR A 92 9.96 2.49 10.83
C THR A 92 9.58 1.15 10.20
N ILE A 93 8.34 0.71 10.41
CA ILE A 93 7.82 -0.54 9.84
C ILE A 93 7.91 -0.51 8.31
N TYR A 94 7.34 0.53 7.69
CA TYR A 94 7.38 0.69 6.23
C TYR A 94 8.80 0.91 5.68
N THR A 95 9.69 1.58 6.41
CA THR A 95 11.09 1.75 6.00
C THR A 95 11.81 0.41 5.96
N SER A 96 11.61 -0.45 6.96
CA SER A 96 12.19 -1.80 6.98
C SER A 96 11.68 -2.62 5.80
N LEU A 97 10.35 -2.66 5.61
CA LEU A 97 9.72 -3.36 4.50
C LEU A 97 10.24 -2.88 3.13
N HIS A 98 10.32 -1.57 2.93
CA HIS A 98 10.84 -0.99 1.69
C HIS A 98 12.28 -1.44 1.40
N ASN A 99 13.13 -1.51 2.44
CA ASN A 99 14.50 -1.98 2.29
C ASN A 99 14.59 -3.48 1.99
N GLU A 100 13.69 -4.29 2.54
CA GLU A 100 13.57 -5.72 2.22
C GLU A 100 13.16 -5.92 0.76
N LEU A 101 12.11 -5.23 0.31
CA LEU A 101 11.64 -5.28 -1.09
C LEU A 101 12.73 -4.82 -2.08
N LYS A 102 13.48 -3.76 -1.75
CA LYS A 102 14.62 -3.31 -2.59
C LYS A 102 15.70 -4.38 -2.78
N LYS A 103 15.93 -5.24 -1.78
CA LYS A 103 16.87 -6.36 -1.93
C LYS A 103 16.36 -7.38 -2.93
N VAL A 104 15.05 -7.67 -2.93
CA VAL A 104 14.42 -8.57 -3.93
C VAL A 104 14.56 -8.00 -5.34
N VAL A 105 14.31 -6.70 -5.52
CA VAL A 105 14.51 -6.01 -6.80
C VAL A 105 15.95 -6.16 -7.30
N ALA A 106 16.92 -5.92 -6.42
CA ALA A 106 18.34 -6.02 -6.76
C ALA A 106 18.76 -7.45 -7.15
N THR A 107 18.25 -8.47 -6.45
CA THR A 107 18.52 -9.87 -6.77
C THR A 107 17.98 -10.26 -8.15
N GLY A 108 16.73 -9.89 -8.46
CA GLY A 108 16.12 -10.22 -9.75
C GLY A 108 16.82 -9.55 -10.95
N ARG A 109 17.32 -8.32 -10.80
CA ARG A 109 18.09 -7.62 -11.86
C ARG A 109 19.44 -8.28 -12.15
N ASN A 110 20.02 -8.97 -11.16
CA ASN A 110 21.30 -9.67 -11.28
C ASN A 110 21.14 -11.14 -11.71
N ALA A 111 19.91 -11.67 -11.79
CA ALA A 111 19.62 -13.08 -12.09
C ALA A 111 19.65 -13.44 -13.59
N VAL A 112 20.29 -12.61 -14.44
CA VAL A 112 20.39 -12.84 -15.89
C VAL A 112 21.13 -14.15 -16.14
N GLY A 113 20.40 -15.21 -16.53
CA GLY A 113 20.93 -16.56 -16.81
C GLY A 113 20.50 -17.68 -15.87
N GLY A 114 19.58 -17.43 -14.93
CA GLY A 114 19.01 -18.46 -14.03
C GLY A 114 18.05 -19.44 -14.71
N THR A 115 17.68 -20.51 -13.99
CA THR A 115 16.82 -21.60 -14.49
C THR A 115 15.33 -21.21 -14.65
N ALA A 116 14.89 -20.09 -14.09
CA ALA A 116 13.50 -19.59 -14.16
C ALA A 116 13.43 -18.06 -14.38
N PRO A 117 13.87 -17.55 -15.54
CA PRO A 117 14.05 -16.11 -15.77
C PRO A 117 12.75 -15.30 -15.70
N HIS A 118 11.62 -15.85 -16.15
CA HIS A 118 10.32 -15.17 -16.14
C HIS A 118 9.78 -14.94 -14.72
N LEU A 119 10.01 -15.88 -13.80
CA LEU A 119 9.59 -15.73 -12.41
C LEU A 119 10.38 -14.61 -11.75
N GLU A 120 11.71 -14.61 -11.90
CA GLU A 120 12.58 -13.57 -11.33
C GLU A 120 12.22 -12.15 -11.83
N GLU A 121 11.90 -12.02 -13.12
CA GLU A 121 11.43 -10.77 -13.70
C GLU A 121 10.11 -10.32 -13.05
N LEU A 122 9.14 -11.22 -12.91
CA LEU A 122 7.87 -10.94 -12.24
C LEU A 122 8.10 -10.53 -10.77
N LEU A 123 8.90 -11.27 -10.01
CA LEU A 123 9.17 -10.97 -8.60
C LEU A 123 9.86 -9.60 -8.44
N SER A 124 10.83 -9.30 -9.30
CA SER A 124 11.53 -8.01 -9.31
C SER A 124 10.57 -6.87 -9.63
N HIS A 125 9.75 -7.03 -10.67
CA HIS A 125 8.79 -6.04 -11.11
C HIS A 125 7.72 -5.75 -10.05
N LEU A 126 7.14 -6.79 -9.44
CA LEU A 126 6.19 -6.64 -8.35
C LEU A 126 6.83 -5.96 -7.14
N SER A 127 8.05 -6.35 -6.76
CA SER A 127 8.76 -5.76 -5.63
C SER A 127 9.04 -4.27 -5.84
N GLU A 128 9.37 -3.85 -7.07
CA GLU A 128 9.58 -2.44 -7.41
C GLU A 128 8.28 -1.64 -7.27
N GLN A 129 7.16 -2.17 -7.75
CA GLN A 129 5.85 -1.54 -7.58
C GLN A 129 5.43 -1.46 -6.10
N LEU A 130 5.69 -2.51 -5.32
CA LEU A 130 5.45 -2.50 -3.88
C LEU A 130 6.32 -1.46 -3.15
N CYS A 131 7.55 -1.20 -3.60
CA CYS A 131 8.35 -0.10 -3.06
C CYS A 131 7.65 1.25 -3.25
N PHE A 132 7.07 1.52 -4.43
CA PHE A 132 6.31 2.76 -4.65
C PHE A 132 5.06 2.83 -3.79
N PHE A 133 4.32 1.73 -3.66
CA PHE A 133 3.16 1.68 -2.77
C PHE A 133 3.52 1.97 -1.32
N VAL A 134 4.57 1.34 -0.79
CA VAL A 134 5.03 1.56 0.60
C VAL A 134 5.44 3.03 0.82
N GLN A 135 6.07 3.66 -0.18
CA GLN A 135 6.38 5.09 -0.13
C GLN A 135 5.12 5.96 -0.11
N ALA A 136 4.15 5.66 -0.99
CA ALA A 136 2.86 6.35 -1.03
C ALA A 136 2.16 6.25 0.32
N ARG A 137 2.13 5.05 0.93
CA ARG A 137 1.51 4.81 2.23
C ARG A 137 2.16 5.59 3.37
N MET A 138 3.49 5.72 3.37
CA MET A 138 4.19 6.59 4.32
C MET A 138 3.81 8.06 4.13
N GLU A 139 3.70 8.56 2.90
CA GLU A 139 3.27 9.95 2.66
C GLU A 139 1.82 10.21 3.08
N ILE A 140 0.91 9.24 2.90
CA ILE A 140 -0.47 9.35 3.41
C ILE A 140 -0.49 9.27 4.95
N ALA A 141 0.33 8.43 5.59
CA ALA A 141 0.46 8.42 7.05
C ALA A 141 0.90 9.80 7.58
N ASP A 142 1.90 10.40 6.93
CA ASP A 142 2.40 11.74 7.25
C ASP A 142 1.32 12.81 7.04
N PHE A 143 0.50 12.65 6.01
CA PHE A 143 -0.66 13.51 5.76
C PHE A 143 -1.69 13.41 6.88
N TYR A 144 -2.03 12.21 7.35
CA TYR A 144 -2.93 12.03 8.49
C TYR A 144 -2.35 12.60 9.79
N GLU A 145 -1.06 12.43 10.05
CA GLU A 145 -0.40 13.08 11.19
C GLU A 145 -0.48 14.60 11.11
N LYS A 146 -0.28 15.18 9.92
CA LYS A 146 -0.46 16.62 9.68
C LYS A 146 -1.90 17.04 9.99
N MET A 147 -2.90 16.35 9.46
CA MET A 147 -4.31 16.64 9.74
C MET A 147 -4.62 16.56 11.25
N TYR A 148 -4.12 15.52 11.93
CA TYR A 148 -4.29 15.36 13.37
C TYR A 148 -3.66 16.53 14.14
N SER A 149 -2.47 16.98 13.76
CA SER A 149 -1.81 18.14 14.40
C SER A 149 -2.62 19.44 14.26
N LEU A 150 -3.30 19.61 13.13
CA LEU A 150 -4.14 20.77 12.85
C LEU A 150 -5.48 20.76 13.61
N SER A 151 -5.89 19.61 14.17
CA SER A 151 -7.16 19.47 14.91
C SER A 151 -7.27 20.37 16.14
N THR A 152 -6.13 20.81 16.70
CA THR A 152 -6.08 21.72 17.85
C THR A 152 -6.11 23.20 17.45
N GLN A 153 -6.03 23.50 16.16
CA GLN A 153 -6.04 24.87 15.66
C GLN A 153 -7.46 25.39 15.49
N LYS A 154 -7.64 26.71 15.67
CA LYS A 154 -8.94 27.38 15.51
C LYS A 154 -9.44 27.40 14.05
N TYR A 155 -8.53 27.28 13.10
CA TYR A 155 -8.79 27.32 11.67
C TYR A 155 -7.92 26.28 10.97
N ILE A 156 -8.48 25.58 9.99
CA ILE A 156 -7.79 24.60 9.17
C ILE A 156 -7.80 25.10 7.73
N ASN A 157 -6.62 25.35 7.17
CA ASN A 157 -6.48 25.68 5.75
C ASN A 157 -6.72 24.42 4.91
N SER A 158 -7.97 24.23 4.49
CA SER A 158 -8.38 23.04 3.73
C SER A 158 -7.79 23.01 2.32
N GLU A 159 -7.55 24.18 1.70
CA GLU A 159 -6.93 24.28 0.38
C GLU A 159 -5.48 23.77 0.38
N GLU A 160 -4.72 24.10 1.42
CA GLU A 160 -3.36 23.56 1.59
C GLU A 160 -3.36 22.03 1.71
N LEU A 161 -4.30 21.47 2.49
CA LEU A 161 -4.43 20.02 2.65
C LEU A 161 -4.80 19.34 1.32
N ILE A 162 -5.74 19.91 0.57
CA ILE A 162 -6.12 19.43 -0.77
C ILE A 162 -4.90 19.41 -1.69
N ASN A 163 -4.14 20.51 -1.76
CA ASN A 163 -2.96 20.62 -2.62
C ASN A 163 -1.87 19.59 -2.26
N VAL A 164 -1.65 19.33 -0.97
CA VAL A 164 -0.70 18.30 -0.52
C VAL A 164 -1.17 16.92 -0.98
N LEU A 165 -2.45 16.57 -0.77
CA LEU A 165 -2.97 15.27 -1.17
C LEU A 165 -2.97 15.08 -2.70
N GLU A 166 -3.32 16.11 -3.47
CA GLU A 166 -3.25 16.09 -4.95
C GLU A 166 -1.82 15.85 -5.44
N SER A 167 -0.82 16.42 -4.78
CA SER A 167 0.59 16.20 -5.10
C SER A 167 1.02 14.75 -4.87
N ILE A 168 0.57 14.13 -3.77
CA ILE A 168 0.84 12.71 -3.47
C ILE A 168 0.17 11.83 -4.53
N LEU A 169 -1.11 12.04 -4.81
CA LEU A 169 -1.87 11.27 -5.81
C LEU A 169 -1.21 11.34 -7.19
N LYS A 170 -0.84 12.55 -7.64
CA LYS A 170 -0.17 12.76 -8.92
C LYS A 170 1.16 12.01 -9.00
N ARG A 171 1.92 11.94 -7.91
CA ARG A 171 3.23 11.26 -7.85
C ARG A 171 3.11 9.74 -8.05
N TYR A 172 2.04 9.13 -7.53
CA TYR A 172 1.91 7.68 -7.43
C TYR A 172 0.84 7.04 -8.35
N SER A 173 -0.02 7.85 -8.98
CA SER A 173 -1.16 7.40 -9.83
C SER A 173 -0.87 6.31 -10.87
N SER A 174 0.37 6.15 -11.31
CA SER A 174 0.76 5.13 -12.31
C SER A 174 2.00 4.34 -11.89
N ARG A 175 2.22 4.14 -10.58
CA ARG A 175 3.45 3.52 -10.06
C ARG A 175 3.29 2.07 -9.60
N PHE A 176 2.06 1.60 -9.36
CA PHE A 176 1.78 0.22 -8.95
C PHE A 176 0.54 -0.35 -9.69
N HIS A 177 0.68 -0.56 -11.00
CA HIS A 177 -0.38 -0.89 -11.94
C HIS A 177 -0.43 -2.37 -12.39
N HIS A 178 0.42 -3.25 -11.84
CA HIS A 178 0.39 -4.66 -12.22
C HIS A 178 -0.95 -5.29 -11.84
N PRO A 179 -1.60 -6.12 -12.69
CA PRO A 179 -2.93 -6.66 -12.41
C PRO A 179 -3.06 -7.43 -11.08
N ILE A 180 -2.02 -8.17 -10.68
CA ILE A 180 -1.96 -8.86 -9.38
C ILE A 180 -2.06 -7.88 -8.19
N LEU A 181 -1.63 -6.62 -8.37
CA LEU A 181 -1.68 -5.56 -7.36
C LEU A 181 -2.97 -4.74 -7.40
N SER A 182 -3.89 -4.99 -8.35
CA SER A 182 -5.14 -4.24 -8.45
C SER A 182 -5.97 -4.19 -7.17
N PRO A 183 -6.04 -5.23 -6.30
CA PRO A 183 -6.73 -5.12 -5.02
C PRO A 183 -6.10 -4.07 -4.07
N LEU A 184 -4.77 -3.94 -4.11
CA LEU A 184 -4.02 -2.98 -3.30
C LEU A 184 -4.13 -1.57 -3.89
N GLU A 185 -4.05 -1.45 -5.21
CA GLU A 185 -4.32 -0.20 -5.94
C GLU A 185 -5.73 0.31 -5.65
N GLY A 186 -6.74 -0.54 -5.74
CA GLY A 186 -8.14 -0.20 -5.47
C GLY A 186 -8.37 0.28 -4.05
N SER A 187 -7.73 -0.36 -3.05
CA SER A 187 -7.80 0.08 -1.65
C SER A 187 -7.18 1.47 -1.45
N PHE A 188 -5.99 1.70 -2.01
CA PHE A 188 -5.32 3.01 -1.96
C PHE A 188 -6.15 4.11 -2.65
N GLN A 189 -6.70 3.81 -3.83
CA GLN A 189 -7.50 4.75 -4.60
C GLN A 189 -8.79 5.10 -3.86
N LEU A 190 -9.49 4.10 -3.30
CA LEU A 190 -10.70 4.32 -2.50
C LEU A 190 -10.42 5.23 -1.30
N GLU A 191 -9.38 4.93 -0.51
CA GLU A 191 -9.00 5.74 0.65
C GLU A 191 -8.73 7.20 0.26
N THR A 192 -7.90 7.40 -0.76
CA THR A 192 -7.43 8.72 -1.15
C THR A 192 -8.48 9.55 -1.89
N ASP A 193 -9.34 8.92 -2.69
CA ASP A 193 -10.47 9.60 -3.35
C ASP A 193 -11.52 10.05 -2.35
N VAL A 194 -11.94 9.17 -1.44
CA VAL A 194 -12.90 9.54 -0.39
C VAL A 194 -12.34 10.68 0.44
N LEU A 195 -11.07 10.60 0.85
CA LEU A 195 -10.40 11.66 1.62
C LEU A 195 -10.36 12.99 0.85
N MET A 196 -10.03 12.95 -0.45
CA MET A 196 -10.01 14.13 -1.32
C MET A 196 -11.40 14.78 -1.43
N HIS A 197 -12.43 13.97 -1.67
CA HIS A 197 -13.80 14.44 -1.77
C HIS A 197 -14.29 15.07 -0.46
N LEU A 198 -13.99 14.44 0.69
CA LEU A 198 -14.36 14.98 2.00
C LEU A 198 -13.66 16.32 2.29
N LEU A 199 -12.37 16.45 1.98
CA LEU A 199 -11.64 17.72 2.15
C LEU A 199 -12.19 18.83 1.25
N LYS A 200 -12.48 18.52 -0.02
CA LYS A 200 -13.09 19.45 -0.97
C LYS A 200 -14.49 19.89 -0.51
N ALA A 201 -15.31 18.94 -0.05
CA ALA A 201 -16.62 19.25 0.52
C ALA A 201 -16.49 20.16 1.75
N GLN A 202 -15.59 19.86 2.69
CA GLN A 202 -15.37 20.67 3.89
C GLN A 202 -14.99 22.12 3.54
N ALA A 203 -14.05 22.30 2.60
CA ALA A 203 -13.63 23.63 2.15
C ALA A 203 -14.82 24.42 1.57
N GLN A 204 -15.59 23.78 0.69
CA GLN A 204 -16.73 24.43 0.01
C GLN A 204 -17.91 24.72 0.94
N ILE A 205 -18.17 23.86 1.94
CA ILE A 205 -19.18 24.11 2.97
C ILE A 205 -18.81 25.36 3.77
N SER A 206 -17.53 25.54 4.11
CA SER A 206 -17.06 26.72 4.84
C SER A 206 -17.29 28.03 4.09
N GLU A 207 -17.39 27.95 2.76
CA GLU A 207 -17.68 29.08 1.86
C GLU A 207 -19.14 29.12 1.38
N TRP A 208 -20.03 28.32 1.97
CA TRP A 208 -21.46 28.25 1.63
C TRP A 208 -21.75 27.88 0.16
N LYS A 209 -20.84 27.14 -0.48
CA LYS A 209 -20.98 26.66 -1.86
C LYS A 209 -21.82 25.37 -1.88
N PHE A 210 -23.15 25.53 -1.87
CA PHE A 210 -24.09 24.41 -1.75
C PHE A 210 -23.93 23.32 -2.84
N LEU A 211 -24.09 23.67 -4.13
CA LEU A 211 -24.06 22.66 -5.19
C LEU A 211 -22.71 21.94 -5.31
N PRO A 212 -21.55 22.63 -5.31
CA PRO A 212 -20.26 21.94 -5.36
C PRO A 212 -20.06 20.98 -4.17
N SER A 213 -20.37 21.43 -2.95
CA SER A 213 -20.17 20.59 -1.76
C SER A 213 -21.06 19.36 -1.76
N LEU A 214 -22.31 19.49 -2.24
CA LEU A 214 -23.23 18.36 -2.39
C LEU A 214 -22.69 17.29 -3.34
N VAL A 215 -22.09 17.68 -4.46
CA VAL A 215 -21.49 16.74 -5.42
C VAL A 215 -20.32 15.99 -4.77
N HIS A 216 -19.43 16.69 -4.06
CA HIS A 216 -18.31 16.02 -3.39
C HIS A 216 -18.78 15.10 -2.26
N LEU A 217 -19.79 15.48 -1.47
CA LEU A 217 -20.37 14.61 -0.46
C LEU A 217 -21.00 13.36 -1.07
N HIS A 218 -21.74 13.51 -2.18
CA HIS A 218 -22.35 12.38 -2.87
C HIS A 218 -21.29 11.37 -3.38
N ASN A 219 -20.20 11.88 -3.97
CA ASN A 219 -19.10 11.05 -4.46
C ASN A 219 -18.30 10.38 -3.35
N ALA A 220 -18.15 11.02 -2.17
CA ALA A 220 -17.50 10.39 -1.03
C ALA A 220 -18.36 9.28 -0.39
N HIS A 221 -19.69 9.40 -0.49
CA HIS A 221 -20.64 8.47 0.13
C HIS A 221 -20.92 7.22 -0.71
N THR A 222 -20.89 7.35 -2.04
CA THR A 222 -21.29 6.31 -2.99
C THR A 222 -20.11 5.44 -3.40
#